data_AF-A0A2N2MYW5-F1
#
_entry.id   AF-A0A2N2MYW5-F1
#
_cell.length_a   1.000
_cell.length_b   1.000
_cell.length_c   1.000
_cell.angle_alpha   90.00
_cell.angle_beta   90.00
_cell.angle_gamma   90.00
#
_symmetry.space_group_name_H-M   'P 1'
#
loop_
_entity.id
_entity.type
_entity.pdbx_description
1 polymer ?
#
loop_
_entity_poly.entity_id
_entity_poly.type
_entity_poly.pdbx_seq_one_letter_code
_entity_poly.pdbx_strand_id
1 'polypeptide(L)'
;MEDQADQLRRQLPPWHGVWITGLVLGGIGMVGLVLLFILTVPTLGPRWLMFFLVTLATCGFALPVMHYLHRRFPSRPAATGGVLVREAILVGAYADVMLWLQFGRTLNFALAAFIAVGLIAIELLIRLRERSTWSPPAE
;
A
#
# COMPACT_ATOMS: atom_id res chain seq x y z
N MET A 1 -16.85 -24.86 2.88
CA MET A 1 -16.16 -23.60 3.23
C MET A 1 -14.73 -23.59 2.73
N GLU A 2 -13.97 -24.68 2.87
CA GLU A 2 -12.61 -24.84 2.32
C GLU A 2 -12.51 -24.52 0.82
N ASP A 3 -13.41 -25.11 0.03
CA ASP A 3 -13.42 -24.97 -1.43
C ASP A 3 -13.55 -23.50 -1.89
N GLN A 4 -14.34 -22.71 -1.16
CA GLN A 4 -14.50 -21.29 -1.45
C GLN A 4 -13.26 -20.45 -1.08
N ALA A 5 -12.59 -20.78 0.03
CA ALA A 5 -11.36 -20.10 0.42
C ALA A 5 -10.24 -20.36 -0.59
N ASP A 6 -10.18 -21.56 -1.14
CA ASP A 6 -9.20 -21.93 -2.16
C ASP A 6 -9.51 -21.30 -3.52
N GLN A 7 -10.79 -21.14 -3.88
CA GLN A 7 -11.19 -20.35 -5.05
C GLN A 7 -10.74 -18.89 -4.93
N LEU A 8 -10.92 -18.25 -3.77
CA LEU A 8 -10.44 -16.88 -3.52
C LEU A 8 -8.91 -16.81 -3.65
N ARG A 9 -8.19 -17.82 -3.13
CA ARG A 9 -6.72 -17.89 -3.22
C ARG A 9 -6.20 -17.99 -4.65
N ARG A 10 -6.92 -18.68 -5.54
CA ARG A 10 -6.54 -18.79 -6.96
C ARG A 10 -6.69 -17.47 -7.72
N GLN A 11 -7.51 -16.55 -7.23
CA GLN A 11 -7.69 -15.22 -7.84
C GLN A 11 -6.59 -14.22 -7.44
N LEU A 12 -5.76 -14.53 -6.45
CA LEU A 12 -4.65 -13.65 -6.08
C LEU A 12 -3.60 -13.61 -7.20
N PRO A 13 -2.93 -12.45 -7.38
CA PRO A 13 -1.82 -12.35 -8.32
C PRO A 13 -0.70 -13.32 -7.97
N PRO A 14 0.12 -13.76 -8.94
CA PRO A 14 1.20 -14.70 -8.68
C PRO A 14 2.20 -14.16 -7.64
N TRP A 15 2.52 -14.97 -6.64
CA TRP A 15 3.42 -14.61 -5.54
C TRP A 15 4.76 -14.05 -6.04
N HIS A 16 5.41 -14.73 -6.97
CA HIS A 16 6.72 -14.31 -7.49
C HIS A 16 6.68 -12.91 -8.12
N GLY A 17 5.62 -12.58 -8.87
CA GLY A 17 5.47 -11.27 -9.50
C GLY A 17 5.32 -10.16 -8.46
N VAL A 18 4.51 -10.39 -7.43
CA VAL A 18 4.34 -9.44 -6.31
C VAL A 18 5.64 -9.23 -5.56
N TRP A 19 6.39 -10.31 -5.29
CA TRP A 19 7.65 -10.23 -4.56
C TRP A 19 8.74 -9.51 -5.32
N ILE A 20 8.92 -9.84 -6.60
CA ILE A 20 9.90 -9.17 -7.45
C ILE A 20 9.56 -7.67 -7.54
N THR A 21 8.29 -7.35 -7.77
CA THR A 21 7.83 -5.94 -7.83
C THR A 21 8.08 -5.22 -6.50
N GLY A 22 7.74 -5.85 -5.37
CA GLY A 22 7.98 -5.30 -4.05
C GLY A 22 9.45 -5.08 -3.74
N LEU A 23 10.32 -6.04 -4.10
CA LEU A 23 11.77 -5.93 -3.95
C LEU A 23 12.38 -4.83 -4.82
N VAL A 24 11.94 -4.71 -6.07
CA VAL A 24 12.44 -3.67 -6.99
C VAL A 24 12.01 -2.29 -6.49
N LEU A 25 10.74 -2.09 -6.18
CA LEU A 25 10.24 -0.81 -5.67
C LEU A 25 10.82 -0.47 -4.29
N GLY A 26 10.81 -1.44 -3.37
CA GLY A 26 11.35 -1.29 -2.03
C GLY A 26 12.85 -1.01 -2.05
N GLY A 27 13.60 -1.74 -2.88
CA GLY A 27 15.04 -1.58 -3.07
C GLY A 27 15.40 -0.24 -3.69
N ILE A 28 14.75 0.16 -4.80
CA ILE A 28 15.00 1.47 -5.44
C ILE A 28 14.66 2.60 -4.46
N GLY A 29 13.53 2.50 -3.76
CA GLY A 29 13.10 3.52 -2.80
C GLY A 29 14.08 3.64 -1.63
N MET A 30 14.46 2.52 -1.02
CA MET A 30 15.36 2.50 0.12
C MET A 30 16.78 2.93 -0.24
N VAL A 31 17.35 2.38 -1.33
CA VAL A 31 18.69 2.76 -1.81
C VAL A 31 18.69 4.24 -2.22
N GLY A 32 17.65 4.68 -2.93
CA GLY A 32 17.48 6.08 -3.30
C GLY A 32 17.47 7.00 -2.08
N LEU A 33 16.75 6.64 -1.00
CA LEU A 33 16.72 7.43 0.23
C LEU A 33 18.10 7.51 0.89
N VAL A 34 18.81 6.39 1.00
CA VAL A 34 20.16 6.35 1.58
C VAL A 34 21.10 7.26 0.79
N LEU A 35 21.09 7.15 -0.53
CA LEU A 35 21.91 8.01 -1.39
C LEU A 35 21.51 9.49 -1.28
N LEU A 36 20.21 9.79 -1.18
CA LEU A 36 19.72 11.16 -1.02
C LEU A 36 20.25 11.80 0.26
N PHE A 37 20.18 11.11 1.40
CA PHE A 37 20.67 11.63 2.67
C PHE A 37 22.19 11.83 2.72
N ILE A 38 22.96 11.00 2.00
CA ILE A 38 24.43 11.08 2.00
C ILE A 38 24.93 12.12 0.99
N LEU A 39 24.27 12.26 -0.17
CA LEU A 39 24.77 13.02 -1.30
C LEU A 39 24.10 14.39 -1.49
N THR A 40 22.97 14.64 -0.83
CA THR A 40 22.20 15.87 -1.05
C THR A 40 21.92 16.62 0.25
N VAL A 41 21.78 17.94 0.11
CA VAL A 41 21.33 18.83 1.18
C VAL A 41 19.81 19.01 1.10
N PRO A 42 19.12 19.36 2.20
CA PRO A 42 17.66 19.45 2.24
C PRO A 42 17.16 20.74 1.58
N THR A 43 17.44 20.93 0.30
CA THR A 43 16.85 21.98 -0.56
C THR A 43 15.48 21.52 -1.07
N LEU A 44 14.78 22.40 -1.78
CA LEU A 44 13.40 22.13 -2.21
C LEU A 44 13.29 20.86 -3.07
N GLY A 45 14.16 20.68 -4.08
CA GLY A 45 14.13 19.54 -5.00
C GLY A 45 14.36 18.18 -4.31
N PRO A 46 15.48 17.97 -3.60
CA PRO A 46 15.75 16.75 -2.84
C PRO A 46 14.66 16.39 -1.82
N ARG A 47 14.00 17.37 -1.20
CA ARG A 47 12.85 17.07 -0.30
C ARG A 47 11.69 16.42 -1.05
N TRP A 48 11.33 16.92 -2.23
CA TRP A 48 10.30 16.29 -3.06
C TRP A 48 10.70 14.89 -3.53
N LEU A 49 11.97 14.71 -3.91
CA LEU A 49 12.50 13.40 -4.25
C LEU A 49 12.44 12.43 -3.06
N MET A 50 12.69 12.92 -1.84
CA MET A 50 12.57 12.12 -0.61
C MET A 50 11.13 11.61 -0.41
N PHE A 51 10.11 12.45 -0.52
CA PHE A 51 8.70 12.02 -0.41
C PHE A 51 8.33 10.95 -1.44
N PHE A 52 8.77 11.15 -2.69
CA PHE A 52 8.60 10.15 -3.74
C PHE A 52 9.26 8.81 -3.39
N LEU A 53 10.52 8.84 -2.93
CA LEU A 53 11.27 7.64 -2.58
C LEU A 53 10.75 6.94 -1.32
N VAL A 54 10.26 7.69 -0.33
CA VAL A 54 9.57 7.14 0.85
C VAL A 54 8.30 6.41 0.42
N THR A 55 7.49 7.03 -0.42
CA THR A 55 6.28 6.40 -0.98
C THR A 55 6.66 5.13 -1.76
N LEU A 56 7.71 5.17 -2.58
CA LEU A 56 8.17 4.02 -3.36
C LEU A 56 8.64 2.87 -2.45
N ALA A 57 9.44 3.18 -1.43
CA ALA A 57 9.97 2.21 -0.48
C ALA A 57 8.84 1.54 0.32
N THR A 58 7.93 2.34 0.86
CA THR A 58 6.82 1.87 1.69
C THR A 58 5.82 1.05 0.89
N CYS A 59 5.45 1.48 -0.33
CA CYS A 59 4.66 0.67 -1.26
C CYS A 59 5.35 -0.66 -1.57
N GLY A 60 6.65 -0.63 -1.87
CA GLY A 60 7.45 -1.82 -2.18
C GLY A 60 7.46 -2.84 -1.04
N PHE A 61 7.63 -2.40 0.20
CA PHE A 61 7.55 -3.27 1.37
C PHE A 61 6.12 -3.70 1.71
N ALA A 62 5.11 -2.86 1.44
CA ALA A 62 3.71 -3.17 1.71
C ALA A 62 3.16 -4.27 0.79
N LEU A 63 3.54 -4.30 -0.50
CA LEU A 63 3.04 -5.29 -1.47
C LEU A 63 3.15 -6.76 -1.02
N PRO A 64 4.32 -7.29 -0.61
CA PRO A 64 4.43 -8.67 -0.15
C PRO A 64 3.68 -8.91 1.17
N VAL A 65 3.64 -7.90 2.06
CA VAL A 65 2.91 -7.96 3.34
C VAL A 65 1.40 -8.08 3.10
N MET A 66 0.84 -7.25 2.22
CA MET A 66 -0.58 -7.28 1.88
C MET A 66 -0.96 -8.59 1.19
N HIS A 67 -0.10 -9.11 0.30
CA HIS A 67 -0.36 -10.38 -0.34
C HIS A 67 -0.40 -11.51 0.69
N TYR A 68 0.54 -11.51 1.63
CA TYR A 68 0.56 -12.47 2.72
C TYR A 68 -0.71 -12.37 3.58
N LEU A 69 -1.16 -11.16 3.92
CA LEU A 69 -2.40 -10.94 4.67
C LEU A 69 -3.62 -11.50 3.93
N HIS A 70 -3.79 -11.23 2.63
CA HIS A 70 -4.93 -11.74 1.87
C HIS A 70 -4.91 -13.24 1.69
N ARG A 71 -3.72 -13.85 1.62
CA ARG A 71 -3.57 -15.31 1.62
C ARG A 71 -4.00 -15.91 2.97
N ARG A 72 -3.70 -15.23 4.09
CA ARG A 72 -4.02 -15.67 5.45
C ARG A 72 -5.47 -15.41 5.83
N PHE A 73 -6.05 -14.31 5.35
CA PHE A 73 -7.41 -13.84 5.63
C PHE A 73 -8.18 -13.59 4.32
N PRO A 74 -8.67 -14.65 3.65
CA PRO A 74 -9.40 -14.52 2.40
C PRO A 74 -10.66 -13.67 2.61
N SER A 75 -10.73 -12.55 1.90
CA SER A 75 -11.87 -11.63 1.92
C SER A 75 -12.74 -11.81 0.67
N ARG A 76 -14.04 -11.48 0.77
CA ARG A 76 -14.94 -11.40 -0.39
C ARG A 76 -15.18 -9.92 -0.73
N PRO A 77 -15.12 -9.46 -1.99
CA PRO A 77 -14.55 -10.13 -3.16
C PRO A 77 -13.06 -10.41 -2.94
N ALA A 78 -12.51 -11.34 -3.72
CA ALA A 78 -11.08 -11.65 -3.64
C ALA A 78 -10.24 -10.40 -3.93
N ALA A 79 -9.08 -10.30 -3.27
CA ALA A 79 -8.13 -9.23 -3.56
C ALA A 79 -7.50 -9.48 -4.94
N THR A 80 -7.99 -8.76 -5.95
CA THR A 80 -7.37 -8.67 -7.27
C THR A 80 -6.08 -7.85 -7.20
N GLY A 81 -5.24 -7.93 -8.24
CA GLY A 81 -3.99 -7.17 -8.31
C GLY A 81 -4.18 -5.65 -8.12
N GLY A 82 -5.26 -5.08 -8.63
CA GLY A 82 -5.59 -3.66 -8.44
C GLY A 82 -5.85 -3.29 -6.98
N VAL A 83 -6.53 -4.15 -6.22
CA VAL A 83 -6.77 -3.96 -4.78
C VAL A 83 -5.45 -3.98 -4.02
N LEU A 84 -4.57 -4.92 -4.36
CA LEU A 84 -3.26 -5.05 -3.71
C LEU A 84 -2.38 -3.81 -3.93
N VAL A 85 -2.36 -3.29 -5.15
CA VAL A 85 -1.63 -2.06 -5.49
C VAL A 85 -2.24 -0.85 -4.76
N ARG A 86 -3.57 -0.76 -4.70
CA ARG A 86 -4.26 0.32 -3.98
C ARG A 86 -3.95 0.32 -2.49
N GLU A 87 -3.99 -0.85 -1.84
CA GLU A 87 -3.61 -0.97 -0.43
C GLU A 87 -2.16 -0.59 -0.19
N ALA A 88 -1.25 -1.00 -1.06
CA ALA A 88 0.15 -0.57 -0.98
C ALA A 88 0.30 0.95 -1.12
N ILE A 89 -0.43 1.57 -2.07
CA ILE A 89 -0.47 3.02 -2.24
C ILE A 89 -1.05 3.71 -1.00
N LEU A 90 -2.09 3.16 -0.37
CA LEU A 90 -2.66 3.72 0.86
C LEU A 90 -1.64 3.69 2.01
N VAL A 91 -0.86 2.61 2.13
CA VAL A 91 0.24 2.55 3.10
C VAL A 91 1.33 3.58 2.79
N GLY A 92 1.68 3.75 1.52
CA GLY A 92 2.66 4.75 1.11
C GLY A 92 2.18 6.18 1.37
N ALA A 93 0.94 6.48 1.00
CA ALA A 93 0.30 7.77 1.27
C ALA A 93 0.19 8.05 2.76
N TYR A 94 -0.13 7.04 3.58
CA TYR A 94 -0.07 7.15 5.04
C TYR A 94 1.33 7.59 5.44
N ALA A 95 2.38 6.83 5.11
CA ALA A 95 3.77 7.14 5.49
C ALA A 95 4.20 8.57 5.09
N ASP A 96 3.84 8.98 3.88
CA ASP A 96 4.14 10.30 3.33
C ASP A 96 3.46 11.42 4.12
N VAL A 97 2.17 11.26 4.45
CA VAL A 97 1.41 12.20 5.28
C VAL A 97 2.02 12.34 6.68
N MET A 98 2.43 11.25 7.33
CA MET A 98 3.10 11.38 8.64
C MET A 98 4.43 12.11 8.51
N LEU A 99 5.22 11.81 7.47
CA LEU A 99 6.48 12.49 7.26
C LEU A 99 6.28 13.99 7.03
N TRP A 100 5.24 14.35 6.28
CA TRP A 100 4.84 15.74 6.07
C TRP A 100 4.45 16.43 7.39
N LEU A 101 3.60 15.80 8.19
CA LEU A 101 3.17 16.34 9.49
C LEU A 101 4.32 16.42 10.51
N GLN A 102 5.31 15.53 10.39
CA GLN A 102 6.51 15.57 11.22
C GLN A 102 7.34 16.84 10.95
N PHE A 103 7.47 17.28 9.69
CA PHE A 103 8.13 18.56 9.39
C PHE A 103 7.34 19.76 9.92
N GLY A 104 6.01 19.68 9.88
CA GLY A 104 5.15 20.68 10.52
C GLY A 104 5.19 20.67 12.05
N ARG A 105 5.81 19.64 12.67
CA ARG A 105 5.78 19.38 14.12
C ARG A 105 4.35 19.31 14.69
N THR A 106 3.39 18.94 13.86
CA THR A 106 1.98 18.77 14.24
C THR A 106 1.62 17.31 14.47
N LEU A 107 2.52 16.38 14.09
CA LEU A 107 2.32 14.95 14.28
C LEU A 107 2.27 14.62 15.77
N ASN A 108 1.16 14.02 16.19
CA ASN A 108 1.01 13.39 17.49
C ASN A 108 0.37 12.00 17.29
N PHE A 109 0.47 11.15 18.31
CA PHE A 109 0.01 9.77 18.20
C PHE A 109 -1.48 9.65 17.90
N ALA A 110 -2.32 10.49 18.51
CA ALA A 110 -3.76 10.49 18.27
C ALA A 110 -4.09 10.88 16.83
N LEU A 111 -3.40 11.89 16.27
CA LEU A 111 -3.57 12.31 14.88
C LEU A 111 -3.13 11.22 13.89
N ALA A 112 -2.00 10.55 14.16
CA ALA A 112 -1.54 9.42 13.33
C ALA A 112 -2.58 8.30 13.32
N ALA A 113 -3.09 7.90 14.48
CA ALA A 113 -4.13 6.89 14.60
C ALA A 113 -5.43 7.32 13.90
N PHE A 114 -5.84 8.57 14.03
CA PHE A 114 -7.03 9.12 13.37
C PHE A 114 -6.93 9.05 11.85
N ILE A 115 -5.78 9.44 11.27
CA ILE A 115 -5.54 9.34 9.83
C ILE A 115 -5.54 7.88 9.38
N ALA A 116 -4.91 6.97 10.14
CA ALA A 116 -4.90 5.55 9.82
C ALA A 116 -6.33 4.97 9.77
N VAL A 117 -7.17 5.29 10.77
CA VAL A 117 -8.58 4.89 10.78
C VAL A 117 -9.34 5.47 9.60
N GLY A 118 -9.09 6.74 9.24
CA GLY A 118 -9.68 7.38 8.07
C GLY A 118 -9.33 6.66 6.76
N LEU A 119 -8.06 6.30 6.56
CA LEU A 119 -7.62 5.56 5.36
C LEU A 119 -8.19 4.15 5.31
N ILE A 120 -8.25 3.45 6.45
CA ILE A 120 -8.91 2.14 6.54
C ILE A 120 -10.40 2.28 6.18
N ALA A 121 -11.08 3.28 6.71
CA ALA A 121 -12.49 3.54 6.39
C ALA A 121 -12.69 3.79 4.90
N ILE A 122 -11.79 4.56 4.25
CA ILE A 122 -11.82 4.77 2.80
C ILE A 122 -11.70 3.44 2.04
N GLU A 123 -10.74 2.58 2.37
CA GLU A 123 -10.60 1.27 1.71
C GLU A 123 -11.83 0.38 1.92
N LEU A 124 -12.41 0.40 3.12
CA LEU A 124 -13.64 -0.35 3.42
C LEU A 124 -14.83 0.15 2.58
N LEU A 125 -14.99 1.46 2.43
CA LEU A 125 -16.05 2.06 1.60
C LEU A 125 -15.85 1.72 0.12
N ILE A 126 -14.61 1.76 -0.37
CA ILE A 126 -14.30 1.37 -1.76
C ILE A 126 -14.63 -0.11 -1.98
N ARG A 127 -14.23 -0.99 -1.07
CA ARG A 127 -14.56 -2.43 -1.14
C ARG A 127 -16.06 -2.70 -1.04
N LEU A 128 -16.79 -1.92 -0.24
CA LEU A 128 -18.25 -2.02 -0.16
C LEU A 128 -18.91 -1.64 -1.48
N ARG A 129 -18.42 -0.58 -2.13
CA ARG A 129 -18.86 -0.18 -3.47
C ARG A 129 -18.56 -1.26 -4.50
N GLU A 130 -17.36 -1.83 -4.50
CA GLU A 130 -16.96 -2.92 -5.41
C GLU A 130 -17.86 -4.15 -5.27
N ARG A 131 -18.29 -4.49 -4.04
CA ARG A 131 -19.29 -5.55 -3.80
C ARG A 131 -20.65 -5.24 -4.41
N SER A 132 -21.08 -3.98 -4.31
CA SER A 132 -22.41 -3.56 -4.76
C SER A 132 -22.53 -3.44 -6.28
N THR A 133 -21.44 -3.20 -7.00
CA THR A 133 -21.44 -2.99 -8.46
C THR A 133 -21.26 -4.31 -9.24
N TRP A 134 -21.33 -5.48 -8.60
CA TRP A 134 -21.30 -6.74 -9.32
C TRP A 134 -22.59 -6.93 -10.14
N SER A 135 -22.45 -6.87 -11.47
CA SER A 135 -23.50 -7.26 -12.42
C SER A 135 -23.30 -8.73 -12.83
N PRO A 136 -24.35 -9.55 -12.87
CA PRO A 136 -24.23 -10.94 -13.32
C PRO A 136 -23.73 -11.00 -14.78
N PRO A 137 -22.98 -12.04 -15.17
CA PRO A 137 -22.59 -12.25 -16.56
C PRO A 137 -23.85 -12.29 -17.42
N ALA A 138 -23.88 -11.50 -18.52
CA ALA A 138 -24.92 -11.66 -19.53
C ALA A 138 -24.80 -13.07 -20.13
N GLU A 139 -25.93 -13.79 -20.16
CA GLU A 139 -26.05 -15.15 -20.72
C GLU A 139 -25.60 -15.22 -22.19
#